data_AF-A0A0B8NUB6-F1
#
_entry.id   AF-A0A0B8NUB6-F1
#
_cell.length_a   1.000
_cell.length_b   1.000
_cell.length_c   1.000
_cell.angle_alpha   90.00
_cell.angle_beta   90.00
_cell.angle_gamma   90.00
#
_symmetry.space_group_name_H-M   'P 1'
#
loop_
_entity.id
_entity.type
_entity.pdbx_description
1 polymer ?
#
loop_
_entity_poly.entity_id
_entity_poly.type
_entity_poly.pdbx_seq_one_letter_code
_entity_poly.pdbx_strand_id
1 'polypeptide(L)'
;MFWFDVAGINDIPNFLGGAKSIAEGTATVGITGMYQAGFFPIMMFGLPGAALAIYHTAKPENKAKVASIMIAAGFASFFTGVTEPLEFSFMFLAPALYVLHAFLTGVSVFIAASMQWIAGFGFSAGLVDLVLSSRNPLAVNWYMLVVQGLVFFGVYYAVFRTVIVKFGLKTPGREDEDEGAATTGGSENSSELAKQYLKALGGHANLSTIDACITRLRLTLKDTSVINEKQLKDLGAMGVVKLGSNNVQIILGPLAEIIAGEMKNIPADVDLTTVQLPS
;
A
#
# COMPACT_ATOMS: atom_id res chain seq x y z
N MET A 1 -17.33 0.29 5.74
CA MET A 1 -18.25 0.26 6.91
C MET A 1 -19.63 0.85 6.63
N PHE A 2 -19.81 1.83 5.72
CA PHE A 2 -21.14 2.42 5.43
C PHE A 2 -22.18 1.46 4.84
N TRP A 3 -21.76 0.31 4.30
CA TRP A 3 -22.66 -0.67 3.66
C TRP A 3 -23.51 -1.48 4.65
N PHE A 4 -23.10 -1.62 5.91
CA PHE A 4 -23.91 -2.28 6.93
C PHE A 4 -25.17 -1.45 7.24
N ASP A 5 -25.02 -0.14 7.33
CA ASP A 5 -26.13 0.80 7.58
C ASP A 5 -27.17 0.79 6.44
N VAL A 6 -26.71 0.64 5.19
CA VAL A 6 -27.60 0.56 4.00
C VAL A 6 -28.48 -0.70 4.04
N ALA A 7 -28.00 -1.79 4.62
CA ALA A 7 -28.76 -3.03 4.79
C ALA A 7 -29.64 -3.03 6.05
N GLY A 8 -29.69 -1.92 6.82
CA GLY A 8 -30.34 -1.86 8.11
C GLY A 8 -29.62 -2.66 9.22
N ILE A 9 -28.37 -3.04 8.98
CA ILE A 9 -27.55 -3.84 9.88
C ILE A 9 -26.66 -2.88 10.66
N ASN A 10 -27.02 -2.58 11.91
CA ASN A 10 -26.25 -1.64 12.74
C ASN A 10 -25.27 -2.35 13.70
N ASP A 11 -24.55 -3.34 13.17
CA ASP A 11 -23.86 -4.36 13.97
C ASP A 11 -22.67 -3.79 14.77
N ILE A 12 -21.99 -2.77 14.25
CA ILE A 12 -20.80 -2.18 14.89
C ILE A 12 -21.16 -1.44 16.17
N PRO A 13 -22.01 -0.39 16.14
CA PRO A 13 -22.35 0.32 17.37
C PRO A 13 -23.15 -0.55 18.34
N ASN A 14 -24.00 -1.47 17.85
CA ASN A 14 -24.73 -2.40 18.70
C ASN A 14 -23.79 -3.41 19.37
N PHE A 15 -22.74 -3.88 18.68
CA PHE A 15 -21.73 -4.72 19.29
C PHE A 15 -20.92 -3.93 20.32
N LEU A 16 -20.40 -2.76 19.95
CA LEU A 16 -19.58 -1.92 20.84
C LEU A 16 -20.33 -1.44 22.08
N GLY A 17 -21.65 -1.27 22.01
CA GLY A 17 -22.49 -0.93 23.16
C GLY A 17 -22.63 -2.07 24.18
N GLY A 18 -22.31 -3.31 23.81
CA GLY A 18 -22.19 -4.45 24.72
C GLY A 18 -23.43 -4.64 25.59
N ALA A 19 -23.24 -4.60 26.93
CA ALA A 19 -24.32 -4.79 27.90
C ALA A 19 -25.46 -3.77 27.74
N LYS A 20 -25.14 -2.52 27.34
CA LYS A 20 -26.16 -1.50 27.12
C LYS A 20 -27.06 -1.87 25.94
N SER A 21 -26.48 -2.29 24.83
CA SER A 21 -27.24 -2.70 23.64
C SER A 21 -28.07 -3.95 23.87
N ILE A 22 -27.62 -4.86 24.73
CA ILE A 22 -28.44 -5.99 25.19
C ILE A 22 -29.66 -5.48 25.99
N ALA A 23 -29.44 -4.58 26.95
CA ALA A 23 -30.52 -4.04 27.79
C ALA A 23 -31.55 -3.22 26.99
N GLU A 24 -31.11 -2.53 25.94
CA GLU A 24 -31.96 -1.76 25.03
C GLU A 24 -32.63 -2.63 23.96
N GLY A 25 -32.33 -3.93 23.90
CA GLY A 25 -32.87 -4.86 22.90
C GLY A 25 -32.34 -4.64 21.49
N THR A 26 -31.27 -3.85 21.32
CA THR A 26 -30.66 -3.52 20.03
C THR A 26 -29.57 -4.52 19.63
N ALA A 27 -29.11 -5.36 20.56
CA ALA A 27 -28.17 -6.44 20.29
C ALA A 27 -28.68 -7.79 20.80
N THR A 28 -28.37 -8.86 20.06
CA THR A 28 -28.71 -10.24 20.42
C THR A 28 -27.44 -11.09 20.51
N VAL A 29 -27.24 -11.74 21.65
CA VAL A 29 -26.10 -12.65 21.87
C VAL A 29 -26.14 -13.79 20.85
N GLY A 30 -25.01 -14.09 20.21
CA GLY A 30 -24.93 -15.12 19.17
C GLY A 30 -25.35 -14.65 17.76
N ILE A 31 -25.74 -13.38 17.60
CA ILE A 31 -26.13 -12.79 16.31
C ILE A 31 -25.38 -11.47 16.06
N THR A 32 -25.40 -10.54 17.01
CA THR A 32 -24.78 -9.23 16.84
C THR A 32 -23.25 -9.36 16.85
N GLY A 33 -22.58 -8.90 15.79
CA GLY A 33 -21.15 -9.09 15.54
C GLY A 33 -20.84 -10.18 14.50
N MET A 34 -21.85 -10.93 14.04
CA MET A 34 -21.68 -12.04 13.09
C MET A 34 -21.06 -11.59 11.76
N TYR A 35 -21.39 -10.39 11.28
CA TYR A 35 -20.86 -9.87 10.02
C TYR A 35 -19.47 -9.23 10.14
N GLN A 36 -18.95 -9.11 11.36
CA GLN A 36 -17.63 -8.55 11.65
C GLN A 36 -16.60 -9.65 11.94
N ALA A 37 -17.01 -10.74 12.60
CA ALA A 37 -16.11 -11.73 13.13
C ALA A 37 -15.12 -12.34 12.11
N GLY A 38 -15.56 -12.62 10.89
CA GLY A 38 -14.69 -13.26 9.90
C GLY A 38 -13.64 -12.35 9.24
N PHE A 39 -13.59 -11.07 9.59
CA PHE A 39 -12.47 -10.20 9.19
C PHE A 39 -11.20 -10.48 10.01
N PHE A 40 -11.33 -10.84 11.30
CA PHE A 40 -10.18 -11.13 12.18
C PHE A 40 -9.22 -12.19 11.61
N PRO A 41 -9.69 -13.38 11.14
CA PRO A 41 -8.81 -14.37 10.54
C PRO A 41 -8.01 -13.85 9.34
N ILE A 42 -8.57 -12.93 8.56
CA ILE A 42 -7.92 -12.40 7.36
C ILE A 42 -6.88 -11.34 7.72
N MET A 43 -7.28 -10.33 8.50
CA MET A 43 -6.41 -9.21 8.83
C MET A 43 -5.23 -9.66 9.70
N MET A 44 -5.50 -10.56 10.65
CA MET A 44 -4.49 -11.05 11.57
C MET A 44 -3.60 -12.15 11.00
N PHE A 45 -4.08 -12.94 10.03
CA PHE A 45 -3.35 -14.15 9.63
C PHE A 45 -3.29 -14.35 8.12
N GLY A 46 -4.41 -14.18 7.41
CA GLY A 46 -4.44 -14.29 5.95
C GLY A 46 -3.44 -13.36 5.26
N LEU A 47 -3.51 -12.06 5.55
CA LEU A 47 -2.63 -11.06 4.95
C LEU A 47 -1.15 -11.22 5.34
N PRO A 48 -0.78 -11.51 6.60
CA PRO A 48 0.58 -11.94 6.94
C PRO A 48 1.04 -13.17 6.15
N GLY A 49 0.16 -14.16 5.93
CA GLY A 49 0.44 -15.31 5.06
C GLY A 49 0.71 -14.91 3.60
N ALA A 50 -0.04 -13.94 3.07
CA ALA A 50 0.22 -13.35 1.76
C ALA A 50 1.56 -12.61 1.70
N ALA A 51 1.88 -11.80 2.71
CA ALA A 51 3.16 -11.09 2.82
C ALA A 51 4.34 -12.07 2.77
N LEU A 52 4.23 -13.19 3.49
CA LEU A 52 5.26 -14.24 3.45
C LEU A 52 5.38 -14.88 2.06
N ALA A 53 4.25 -15.12 1.38
CA ALA A 53 4.26 -15.64 0.01
C ALA A 53 4.91 -14.66 -0.99
N ILE A 54 4.61 -13.37 -0.89
CA ILE A 54 5.21 -12.31 -1.72
C ILE A 54 6.73 -12.26 -1.48
N TYR A 55 7.17 -12.24 -0.21
CA TYR A 55 8.59 -12.28 0.12
C TYR A 55 9.31 -13.54 -0.41
N HIS A 56 8.69 -14.71 -0.29
CA HIS A 56 9.28 -15.95 -0.78
C HIS A 56 9.37 -16.02 -2.30
N THR A 57 8.50 -15.33 -3.02
CA THR A 57 8.47 -15.30 -4.48
C THR A 57 9.24 -14.14 -5.09
N ALA A 58 9.69 -13.16 -4.32
CA ALA A 58 10.55 -12.07 -4.79
C ALA A 58 11.90 -12.57 -5.36
N LYS A 59 12.44 -11.85 -6.34
CA LYS A 59 13.78 -12.11 -6.91
C LYS A 59 14.86 -11.96 -5.82
N PRO A 60 15.95 -12.76 -5.85
CA PRO A 60 16.99 -12.74 -4.81
C PRO A 60 17.54 -11.34 -4.48
N GLU A 61 17.78 -10.54 -5.51
CA GLU A 61 18.29 -9.16 -5.44
C GLU A 61 17.32 -8.20 -4.71
N ASN A 62 16.01 -8.46 -4.78
CA ASN A 62 14.97 -7.63 -4.19
C ASN A 62 14.50 -8.12 -2.81
N LYS A 63 14.95 -9.29 -2.34
CA LYS A 63 14.42 -9.93 -1.12
C LYS A 63 14.54 -9.08 0.14
N ALA A 64 15.66 -8.37 0.32
CA ALA A 64 15.86 -7.53 1.51
C ALA A 64 14.85 -6.37 1.56
N LYS A 65 14.64 -5.71 0.42
CA LYS A 65 13.65 -4.63 0.24
C LYS A 65 12.23 -5.15 0.42
N VAL A 66 11.88 -6.28 -0.19
CA VAL A 66 10.53 -6.85 -0.04
C VAL A 66 10.28 -7.30 1.40
N ALA A 67 11.27 -7.87 2.07
CA ALA A 67 11.14 -8.28 3.47
C ALA A 67 10.79 -7.10 4.38
N SER A 68 11.47 -5.95 4.25
CA SER A 68 11.20 -4.80 5.11
C SER A 68 9.76 -4.28 4.95
N ILE A 69 9.29 -4.18 3.71
CA ILE A 69 7.93 -3.71 3.40
C ILE A 69 6.89 -4.73 3.88
N MET A 70 7.07 -6.02 3.58
CA MET A 70 6.11 -7.08 3.92
C MET A 70 6.02 -7.32 5.43
N ILE A 71 7.13 -7.21 6.17
CA ILE A 71 7.12 -7.32 7.64
C ILE A 71 6.39 -6.14 8.25
N ALA A 72 6.69 -4.92 7.83
CA ALA A 72 6.03 -3.72 8.36
C ALA A 72 4.54 -3.71 8.06
N ALA A 73 4.16 -4.00 6.81
CA ALA A 73 2.76 -4.04 6.38
C ALA A 73 1.99 -5.22 7.02
N GLY A 74 2.61 -6.39 7.10
CA GLY A 74 2.03 -7.56 7.76
C GLY A 74 1.84 -7.34 9.25
N PHE A 75 2.78 -6.67 9.93
CA PHE A 75 2.64 -6.31 11.33
C PHE A 75 1.53 -5.29 11.56
N ALA A 76 1.42 -4.26 10.71
CA ALA A 76 0.32 -3.30 10.77
C ALA A 76 -1.04 -3.99 10.62
N SER A 77 -1.19 -4.85 9.61
CA SER A 77 -2.39 -5.67 9.40
C SER A 77 -2.69 -6.54 10.62
N PHE A 78 -1.69 -7.22 11.18
CA PHE A 78 -1.90 -8.06 12.35
C PHE A 78 -2.33 -7.27 13.58
N PHE A 79 -1.62 -6.18 13.88
CA PHE A 79 -1.74 -5.49 15.14
C PHE A 79 -2.96 -4.56 15.17
N THR A 80 -3.10 -3.72 14.15
CA THR A 80 -4.17 -2.71 14.06
C THR A 80 -5.29 -3.12 13.13
N GLY A 81 -5.07 -4.08 12.24
CA GLY A 81 -6.04 -4.45 11.21
C GLY A 81 -5.96 -3.62 9.94
N VAL A 82 -5.03 -2.66 9.86
CA VAL A 82 -4.84 -1.79 8.69
C VAL A 82 -4.16 -2.58 7.57
N THR A 83 -4.84 -2.73 6.44
CA THR A 83 -4.45 -3.64 5.37
C THR A 83 -3.90 -2.93 4.14
N GLU A 84 -4.20 -1.65 3.98
CA GLU A 84 -3.88 -0.84 2.81
C GLU A 84 -2.39 -0.90 2.44
N PRO A 85 -1.42 -0.80 3.39
CA PRO A 85 0.00 -0.90 3.04
C PRO A 85 0.38 -2.23 2.38
N LEU A 86 -0.32 -3.31 2.72
CA LEU A 86 -0.08 -4.64 2.17
C LEU A 86 -0.89 -4.86 0.89
N GLU A 87 -2.17 -4.50 0.87
CA GLU A 87 -3.06 -4.69 -0.28
C GLU A 87 -2.63 -3.83 -1.47
N PHE A 88 -2.23 -2.58 -1.25
CA PHE A 88 -1.81 -1.70 -2.33
C PHE A 88 -0.53 -2.20 -3.00
N SER A 89 0.27 -3.01 -2.31
CA SER A 89 1.49 -3.59 -2.87
C SER A 89 1.22 -4.59 -4.01
N PHE A 90 0.03 -5.20 -4.08
CA PHE A 90 -0.32 -6.16 -5.13
C PHE A 90 -1.61 -5.84 -5.87
N MET A 91 -2.48 -4.97 -5.35
CA MET A 91 -3.76 -4.63 -5.98
C MET A 91 -3.59 -4.07 -7.40
N PHE A 92 -2.58 -3.22 -7.61
CA PHE A 92 -2.31 -2.59 -8.90
C PHE A 92 -1.43 -3.45 -9.82
N LEU A 93 -0.48 -4.20 -9.26
CA LEU A 93 0.45 -5.01 -10.05
C LEU A 93 -0.15 -6.37 -10.43
N ALA A 94 -1.01 -6.92 -9.57
CA ALA A 94 -1.62 -8.23 -9.71
C ALA A 94 -3.10 -8.22 -9.27
N PRO A 95 -4.00 -7.56 -10.02
CA PRO A 95 -5.42 -7.42 -9.64
C PRO A 95 -6.14 -8.76 -9.37
N ALA A 96 -5.72 -9.84 -10.03
CA ALA A 96 -6.23 -11.18 -9.78
C ALA A 96 -6.03 -11.65 -8.33
N LEU A 97 -4.93 -11.26 -7.68
CA LEU A 97 -4.69 -11.55 -6.26
C LEU A 97 -5.65 -10.78 -5.35
N TYR A 98 -6.08 -9.58 -5.76
CA TYR A 98 -7.06 -8.80 -5.02
C TYR A 98 -8.46 -9.42 -5.10
N VAL A 99 -8.86 -9.89 -6.27
CA VAL A 99 -10.12 -10.66 -6.42
C VAL A 99 -10.08 -11.95 -5.60
N LEU A 100 -8.95 -12.67 -5.63
CA LEU A 100 -8.74 -13.85 -4.79
C LEU A 100 -8.82 -13.51 -3.30
N HIS A 101 -8.18 -12.42 -2.87
CA HIS A 101 -8.25 -11.93 -1.50
C HIS A 101 -9.71 -11.67 -1.10
N ALA A 102 -10.47 -10.92 -1.90
CA ALA A 102 -11.87 -10.62 -1.63
C ALA A 102 -12.73 -11.90 -1.50
N PHE A 103 -12.49 -12.89 -2.37
CA PHE A 103 -13.17 -14.18 -2.30
C PHE A 103 -12.85 -14.93 -1.00
N LEU A 104 -11.57 -15.05 -0.64
CA LEU A 104 -11.14 -15.72 0.58
C LEU A 104 -11.68 -15.01 1.84
N THR A 105 -11.74 -13.67 1.82
CA THR A 105 -12.38 -12.88 2.87
C THR A 105 -13.87 -13.21 3.00
N GLY A 106 -14.59 -13.30 1.88
CA GLY A 106 -15.98 -13.74 1.87
C GLY A 106 -16.18 -15.14 2.47
N VAL A 107 -15.29 -16.08 2.14
CA VAL A 107 -15.29 -17.44 2.72
C VAL A 107 -15.04 -17.39 4.23
N SER A 108 -14.10 -16.56 4.68
CA SER A 108 -13.80 -16.40 6.12
C SER A 108 -14.99 -15.86 6.90
N VAL A 109 -15.66 -14.83 6.37
CA VAL A 109 -16.89 -14.27 6.94
C VAL A 109 -18.02 -15.29 6.95
N PHE A 110 -18.21 -16.03 5.86
CA PHE A 110 -19.21 -17.10 5.80
C PHE A 110 -18.98 -18.19 6.87
N ILE A 111 -17.74 -18.66 7.02
CA ILE A 111 -17.41 -19.69 8.02
C ILE A 111 -17.70 -19.18 9.43
N ALA A 112 -17.17 -18.01 9.80
CA ALA A 112 -17.37 -17.44 11.13
C ALA A 112 -18.86 -17.22 11.43
N ALA A 113 -19.62 -16.73 10.45
CA ALA A 113 -21.05 -16.52 10.58
C ALA A 113 -21.83 -17.83 10.76
N SER A 114 -21.55 -18.84 9.92
CA SER A 114 -22.21 -20.15 9.98
C SER A 114 -21.97 -20.90 11.29
N MET A 115 -20.79 -20.70 11.88
CA MET A 115 -20.39 -21.33 13.15
C MET A 115 -20.78 -20.50 14.38
N GLN A 116 -21.41 -19.34 14.17
CA GLN A 116 -21.75 -18.36 15.21
C GLN A 116 -20.56 -18.01 16.11
N TRP A 117 -19.39 -17.82 15.49
CA TRP A 117 -18.24 -17.24 16.15
C TRP A 117 -18.40 -15.73 16.10
N ILE A 118 -18.66 -15.13 17.25
CA ILE A 118 -19.06 -13.74 17.37
C ILE A 118 -17.93 -12.92 17.98
N ALA A 119 -17.49 -11.92 17.23
CA ALA A 119 -16.58 -10.87 17.65
C ALA A 119 -16.86 -9.62 16.80
N GLY A 120 -16.57 -8.44 17.32
CA GLY A 120 -16.74 -7.17 16.61
C GLY A 120 -15.55 -6.27 16.81
N PHE A 121 -15.44 -5.24 15.97
CA PHE A 121 -14.31 -4.32 15.97
C PHE A 121 -14.78 -2.88 15.79
N GLY A 122 -14.07 -1.95 16.43
CA GLY A 122 -14.34 -0.51 16.26
C GLY A 122 -13.52 0.12 15.15
N PHE A 123 -12.40 -0.50 14.78
CA PHE A 123 -11.47 0.03 13.79
C PHE A 123 -11.29 -0.90 12.60
N SER A 124 -10.52 -2.00 12.73
CA SER A 124 -10.15 -2.81 11.55
C SER A 124 -9.85 -4.29 11.83
N ALA A 125 -10.39 -4.86 12.91
CA ALA A 125 -10.28 -6.28 13.22
C ALA A 125 -8.84 -6.79 13.43
N GLY A 126 -7.96 -5.92 13.95
CA GLY A 126 -6.61 -6.30 14.37
C GLY A 126 -6.59 -7.01 15.72
N LEU A 127 -5.39 -7.41 16.18
CA LEU A 127 -5.18 -8.00 17.50
C LEU A 127 -5.77 -7.15 18.63
N VAL A 128 -5.59 -5.83 18.56
CA VAL A 128 -6.12 -4.91 19.58
C VAL A 128 -7.63 -5.01 19.66
N ASP A 129 -8.32 -4.98 18.52
CA ASP A 129 -9.78 -5.14 18.46
C ASP A 129 -10.21 -6.51 18.99
N LEU A 130 -9.46 -7.59 18.72
CA LEU A 130 -9.82 -8.94 19.17
C LEU A 130 -9.75 -9.04 20.69
N VAL A 131 -8.69 -8.48 21.29
CA VAL A 131 -8.52 -8.43 22.74
C VAL A 131 -9.63 -7.62 23.39
N LEU A 132 -10.00 -6.46 22.82
CA LEU A 132 -11.10 -5.65 23.33
C LEU A 132 -12.45 -6.38 23.16
N SER A 133 -12.68 -7.00 22.01
CA SER A 133 -13.87 -7.79 21.71
C SER A 133 -14.04 -8.96 22.66
N SER A 134 -12.95 -9.61 23.09
CA SER A 134 -13.00 -10.78 23.98
C SER A 134 -13.68 -10.50 25.34
N ARG A 135 -13.72 -9.23 25.77
CA ARG A 135 -14.35 -8.80 27.01
C ARG A 135 -15.79 -8.35 26.85
N ASN A 136 -16.31 -8.32 25.62
CA ASN A 136 -17.67 -7.91 25.32
C ASN A 136 -18.65 -9.06 25.63
N PRO A 137 -19.76 -8.81 26.35
CA PRO A 137 -20.76 -9.86 26.63
C PRO A 137 -21.42 -10.44 25.37
N LEU A 138 -21.34 -9.76 24.23
CA LEU A 138 -21.84 -10.26 22.95
C LEU A 138 -20.85 -11.22 22.26
N ALA A 139 -19.59 -11.28 22.69
CA ALA A 139 -18.59 -12.16 22.07
C ALA A 139 -18.84 -13.63 22.45
N VAL A 140 -18.92 -14.50 21.43
CA VAL A 140 -19.24 -15.92 21.57
C VAL A 140 -18.21 -16.71 20.78
N ASN A 141 -17.53 -17.66 21.43
CA ASN A 141 -16.52 -18.51 20.78
C ASN A 141 -15.45 -17.75 19.96
N TRP A 142 -15.17 -16.49 20.31
CA TRP A 142 -14.26 -15.60 19.57
C TRP A 142 -12.86 -16.18 19.38
N TYR A 143 -12.39 -17.03 20.31
CA TYR A 143 -11.09 -17.69 20.23
C TYR A 143 -10.97 -18.64 19.02
N MET A 144 -12.10 -19.14 18.49
CA MET A 144 -12.11 -19.94 17.26
C MET A 144 -11.68 -19.13 16.03
N LEU A 145 -11.79 -17.80 16.07
CA LEU A 145 -11.27 -16.92 15.01
C LEU A 145 -9.74 -16.96 14.93
N VAL A 146 -9.05 -17.23 16.05
CA VAL A 146 -7.59 -17.45 16.07
C VAL A 146 -7.26 -18.78 15.39
N VAL A 147 -8.02 -19.84 15.69
CA VAL A 147 -7.84 -21.15 15.06
C VAL A 147 -8.10 -21.07 13.55
N GLN A 148 -9.21 -20.43 13.15
CA GLN A 148 -9.52 -20.13 11.76
C GLN A 148 -8.40 -19.30 11.12
N GLY A 149 -7.91 -18.29 11.83
CA GLY A 149 -6.79 -17.45 11.40
C GLY A 149 -5.55 -18.26 11.05
N LEU A 150 -5.10 -19.16 11.93
CA LEU A 150 -3.94 -20.03 11.66
C LEU A 150 -4.14 -20.91 10.42
N VAL A 151 -5.35 -21.44 10.21
CA VAL A 151 -5.67 -22.18 8.98
C VAL A 151 -5.59 -21.26 7.76
N PHE A 152 -6.17 -20.07 7.86
CA PHE A 152 -6.16 -19.07 6.79
C PHE A 152 -4.75 -18.53 6.49
N PHE A 153 -3.84 -18.46 7.46
CA PHE A 153 -2.42 -18.17 7.22
C PHE A 153 -1.82 -19.18 6.23
N GLY A 154 -2.01 -20.47 6.49
CA GLY A 154 -1.53 -21.54 5.62
C GLY A 154 -2.18 -21.51 4.25
N VAL A 155 -3.51 -21.31 4.20
CA VAL A 155 -4.27 -21.20 2.94
C VAL A 155 -3.78 -20.02 2.11
N TYR A 156 -3.70 -18.82 2.69
CA TYR A 156 -3.23 -17.63 2.00
C TYR A 156 -1.81 -17.82 1.49
N TYR A 157 -0.89 -18.31 2.34
CA TYR A 157 0.48 -18.58 1.93
C TYR A 157 0.55 -19.53 0.72
N ALA A 158 -0.14 -20.67 0.80
CA ALA A 158 -0.11 -21.68 -0.24
C ALA A 158 -0.75 -21.19 -1.55
N VAL A 159 -1.93 -20.58 -1.47
CA VAL A 159 -2.68 -20.13 -2.65
C VAL A 159 -1.98 -18.94 -3.30
N PHE A 160 -1.59 -17.91 -2.53
CA PHE A 160 -0.86 -16.76 -3.10
C PHE A 160 0.42 -17.21 -3.77
N ARG A 161 1.25 -18.01 -3.07
CA ARG A 161 2.51 -18.50 -3.66
C ARG A 161 2.28 -19.28 -4.94
N THR A 162 1.28 -20.17 -4.95
CA THR A 162 0.96 -20.98 -6.13
C THR A 162 0.49 -20.11 -7.29
N VAL A 163 -0.42 -19.18 -7.05
CA VAL A 163 -0.95 -18.28 -8.09
C VAL A 163 0.14 -17.35 -8.64
N ILE A 164 0.97 -16.77 -7.77
CA ILE A 164 2.08 -15.91 -8.17
C ILE A 164 3.05 -16.65 -9.08
N VAL A 165 3.48 -17.86 -8.69
CA VAL A 165 4.46 -18.63 -9.48
C VAL A 165 3.84 -19.20 -10.75
N LYS A 166 2.65 -19.78 -10.68
CA LYS A 166 2.00 -20.46 -11.81
C LYS A 166 1.61 -19.50 -12.93
N PHE A 167 1.15 -18.30 -12.58
CA PHE A 167 0.73 -17.30 -13.55
C PHE A 167 1.78 -16.22 -13.79
N GLY A 168 2.97 -16.34 -13.18
CA GLY A 168 4.06 -15.38 -13.37
C GLY A 168 3.69 -13.95 -12.97
N LEU A 169 2.87 -13.78 -11.93
CA LEU A 169 2.38 -12.45 -11.55
C LEU A 169 3.53 -11.56 -11.06
N LYS A 170 3.54 -10.30 -11.50
CA LYS A 170 4.51 -9.28 -11.10
C LYS A 170 4.16 -8.74 -9.71
N THR A 171 4.40 -9.49 -8.64
CA THR A 171 4.27 -8.97 -7.26
C THR A 171 5.50 -8.13 -6.88
N PRO A 172 5.48 -7.37 -5.76
CA PRO A 172 6.64 -6.61 -5.31
C PRO A 172 7.93 -7.43 -5.32
N GLY A 173 8.97 -6.89 -5.99
CA GLY A 173 10.26 -7.56 -6.16
C GLY A 173 10.31 -8.66 -7.23
N ARG A 174 9.25 -8.85 -8.02
CA ARG A 174 9.22 -9.67 -9.24
C ARG A 174 9.10 -8.84 -10.54
N GLU A 175 9.12 -7.52 -10.42
CA GLU A 175 9.13 -6.59 -11.55
C GLU A 175 10.43 -6.72 -12.36
N ASP A 176 10.36 -6.38 -13.65
CA ASP A 176 11.56 -6.27 -14.49
C ASP A 176 12.30 -4.97 -14.13
N GLU A 177 13.62 -4.93 -14.32
CA GLU A 177 14.48 -3.86 -13.77
C GLU A 177 14.06 -2.44 -14.21
N ASP A 178 13.38 -2.31 -15.35
CA ASP A 178 12.86 -1.03 -15.86
C ASP A 178 11.50 -0.61 -15.24
N GLU A 179 10.75 -1.52 -14.60
CA GLU A 179 9.39 -1.25 -14.10
C GLU A 179 9.33 -1.09 -12.55
N GLY A 180 10.41 -1.41 -11.82
CA GLY A 180 10.41 -1.55 -10.36
C GLY A 180 11.02 -0.40 -9.53
N ALA A 181 11.31 0.76 -10.14
CA ALA A 181 11.97 1.88 -9.45
C ALA A 181 10.98 2.78 -8.67
N ALA A 182 10.15 2.19 -7.81
CA ALA A 182 9.55 2.92 -6.69
C ALA A 182 10.17 2.41 -5.40
N THR A 183 10.72 3.34 -4.61
CA THR A 183 11.38 3.21 -3.29
C THR A 183 12.89 2.95 -3.27
N THR A 184 13.60 4.05 -2.97
CA THR A 184 14.89 4.21 -2.26
C THR A 184 16.05 3.34 -2.72
N GLY A 185 16.74 3.83 -3.75
CA GLY A 185 18.07 3.38 -4.17
C GLY A 185 18.41 4.12 -5.45
N GLY A 186 19.27 5.14 -5.36
CA GLY A 186 19.77 5.85 -6.54
C GLY A 186 20.51 4.86 -7.44
N SER A 187 19.87 4.45 -8.52
CA SER A 187 20.53 3.76 -9.63
C SER A 187 21.41 4.77 -10.37
N GLU A 188 22.52 4.34 -10.97
CA GLU A 188 23.35 5.19 -11.85
C GLU A 188 22.49 5.88 -12.93
N ASN A 189 21.45 5.19 -13.43
CA ASN A 189 20.49 5.75 -14.39
C ASN A 189 19.66 6.91 -13.80
N SER A 190 19.31 6.86 -12.51
CA SER A 190 18.55 7.94 -11.84
C SER A 190 19.42 9.18 -11.60
N SER A 191 20.70 8.98 -11.28
CA SER A 191 21.66 10.08 -11.13
C SER A 191 21.95 10.77 -12.46
N GLU A 192 22.08 10.00 -13.54
CA GLU A 192 22.23 10.55 -14.88
C GLU A 192 20.97 11.29 -15.35
N LEU A 193 19.79 10.70 -15.14
CA LEU A 193 18.51 11.34 -15.46
C LEU A 193 18.32 12.65 -14.68
N ALA A 194 18.71 12.69 -13.40
CA ALA A 194 18.70 13.91 -12.60
C ALA A 194 19.59 15.01 -13.20
N LYS A 195 20.80 14.67 -13.68
CA LYS A 195 21.69 15.62 -14.39
C LYS A 195 21.07 16.13 -15.68
N GLN A 196 20.39 15.26 -16.44
CA GLN A 196 19.71 15.64 -17.67
C GLN A 196 18.54 16.59 -17.41
N TYR A 197 17.69 16.29 -16.42
CA TYR A 197 16.64 17.20 -15.97
C TYR A 197 17.19 18.54 -15.52
N LEU A 198 18.24 18.51 -14.70
CA LEU A 198 18.91 19.71 -14.20
C LEU A 198 19.43 20.60 -15.35
N LYS A 199 20.03 20.01 -16.38
CA LYS A 199 20.49 20.73 -17.58
C LYS A 199 19.32 21.33 -18.36
N ALA A 200 18.26 20.55 -18.60
CA ALA A 200 17.06 21.02 -19.31
C ALA A 200 16.34 22.16 -18.58
N LEU A 201 16.54 22.28 -17.26
CA LEU A 201 16.00 23.34 -16.42
C LEU A 201 16.88 24.60 -16.34
N GLY A 202 17.99 24.65 -17.07
CA GLY A 202 18.92 25.79 -17.05
C GLY A 202 20.02 25.68 -15.98
N GLY A 203 20.23 24.48 -15.42
CA GLY A 203 21.28 24.18 -14.45
C GLY A 203 21.00 24.68 -13.03
N HIS A 204 21.96 24.44 -12.12
CA HIS A 204 21.85 24.84 -10.71
C HIS A 204 21.59 26.34 -10.53
N ALA A 205 22.18 27.18 -11.38
CA ALA A 205 22.05 28.63 -11.28
C ALA A 205 20.59 29.10 -11.44
N ASN A 206 19.77 28.36 -12.18
CA ASN A 206 18.37 28.69 -12.45
C ASN A 206 17.41 28.13 -11.39
N LEU A 207 17.84 27.19 -10.53
CA LEU A 207 17.00 26.59 -9.49
C LEU A 207 17.14 27.34 -8.16
N SER A 208 16.00 27.64 -7.54
CA SER A 208 15.92 28.19 -6.20
C SER A 208 15.54 27.15 -5.16
N THR A 209 14.56 26.31 -5.49
CA THR A 209 14.02 25.30 -4.56
C THR A 209 13.69 24.03 -5.33
N ILE A 210 14.07 22.89 -4.74
CA ILE A 210 13.75 21.54 -5.24
C ILE A 210 12.94 20.82 -4.17
N ASP A 211 11.72 20.43 -4.50
CA ASP A 211 10.83 19.66 -3.64
C ASP A 211 10.10 18.59 -4.45
N ALA A 212 9.51 17.59 -3.80
CA ALA A 212 8.74 16.56 -4.48
C ALA A 212 7.57 16.04 -3.65
N CYS A 213 6.56 15.57 -4.35
CA CYS A 213 5.53 14.68 -3.82
C CYS A 213 5.66 13.31 -4.49
N ILE A 214 4.73 12.39 -4.16
CA ILE A 214 4.69 11.03 -4.71
C ILE A 214 4.81 10.99 -6.25
N THR A 215 4.16 11.92 -6.96
CA THR A 215 4.10 11.88 -8.44
C THR A 215 4.63 13.12 -9.14
N ARG A 216 5.05 14.16 -8.40
CA ARG A 216 5.39 15.47 -8.97
C ARG A 216 6.65 16.04 -8.35
N LEU A 217 7.59 16.41 -9.21
CA LEU A 217 8.73 17.24 -8.88
C LEU A 217 8.28 18.70 -8.90
N ARG A 218 8.47 19.42 -7.80
CA ARG A 218 8.06 20.81 -7.59
C ARG A 218 9.29 21.68 -7.54
N LEU A 219 9.41 22.60 -8.49
CA LEU A 219 10.58 23.42 -8.67
C LEU A 219 10.21 24.88 -8.63
N THR A 220 11.04 25.68 -7.97
CA THR A 220 11.03 27.13 -8.09
C THR A 220 12.27 27.55 -8.86
N LEU A 221 12.06 28.22 -10.00
CA LEU A 221 13.09 28.66 -10.93
C LEU A 221 13.22 30.17 -10.92
N LYS A 222 14.39 30.69 -11.31
CA LYS A 222 14.61 32.13 -11.49
C LYS A 222 14.04 32.59 -12.83
N ASP A 223 14.20 31.78 -13.87
CA ASP A 223 13.71 32.03 -15.22
C ASP A 223 13.05 30.77 -15.80
N THR A 224 11.75 30.86 -16.09
CA THR A 224 10.96 29.76 -16.67
C THR A 224 10.96 29.75 -18.20
N SER A 225 11.53 30.77 -18.84
CA SER A 225 11.60 30.89 -20.32
C SER A 225 12.62 29.95 -20.94
N VAL A 226 13.64 29.55 -20.19
CA VAL A 226 14.72 28.63 -20.61
C VAL A 226 14.21 27.18 -20.73
N ILE A 227 13.03 26.88 -20.16
CA ILE A 227 12.49 25.52 -20.10
C ILE A 227 11.93 25.09 -21.46
N ASN A 228 12.49 24.01 -21.99
CA ASN A 228 11.93 23.30 -23.14
C ASN A 228 11.03 22.14 -22.66
N GLU A 229 9.72 22.34 -22.72
CA GLU A 229 8.74 21.33 -22.30
C GLU A 229 8.81 20.05 -23.13
N LYS A 230 9.17 20.15 -24.41
CA LYS A 230 9.31 18.98 -25.28
C LYS A 230 10.46 18.10 -24.76
N GLN A 231 11.61 18.71 -24.49
CA GLN A 231 12.77 18.01 -23.97
C GLN A 231 12.52 17.37 -22.59
N LEU A 232 11.77 18.03 -21.71
CA LEU A 232 11.38 17.44 -20.43
C LEU A 232 10.48 16.20 -20.59
N LYS A 233 9.60 16.21 -21.60
CA LYS A 233 8.76 15.05 -21.94
C LYS A 233 9.58 13.94 -22.59
N ASP A 234 10.54 14.28 -23.44
CA ASP A 234 11.46 13.33 -24.07
C ASP A 234 12.36 12.64 -23.03
N LEU A 235 12.65 13.33 -21.90
CA LEU A 235 13.30 12.75 -20.71
C LEU A 235 12.39 11.83 -19.87
N GLY A 236 11.10 11.73 -20.19
CA GLY A 236 10.14 10.88 -19.49
C GLY A 236 9.11 11.62 -18.63
N ALA A 237 8.99 12.95 -18.74
CA ALA A 237 7.92 13.66 -18.04
C ALA A 237 6.55 13.39 -18.69
N MET A 238 5.59 12.94 -17.90
CA MET A 238 4.20 12.78 -18.34
C MET A 238 3.50 14.13 -18.55
N GLY A 239 3.98 15.17 -17.87
CA GLY A 239 3.43 16.51 -17.98
C GLY A 239 4.30 17.55 -17.31
N VAL A 240 4.20 18.78 -17.81
CA VAL A 240 4.88 19.95 -17.25
C VAL A 240 3.82 21.03 -17.03
N VAL A 241 3.75 21.57 -15.82
CA VAL A 241 2.76 22.58 -15.42
C VAL A 241 3.49 23.79 -14.88
N LYS A 242 3.34 24.93 -15.54
CA LYS A 242 3.87 26.23 -15.08
C LYS A 242 2.81 26.92 -14.22
N LEU A 243 3.15 27.24 -12.97
CA LEU A 243 2.26 27.85 -11.99
C LEU A 243 2.80 29.23 -11.59
N GLY A 244 2.20 30.29 -12.13
CA GLY A 244 2.71 31.65 -11.97
C GLY A 244 4.00 31.88 -12.77
N SER A 245 4.81 32.85 -12.36
CA SER A 245 6.00 33.25 -13.10
C SER A 245 7.21 32.33 -12.89
N ASN A 246 7.33 31.71 -11.71
CA ASN A 246 8.57 31.07 -11.25
C ASN A 246 8.42 29.62 -10.79
N ASN A 247 7.20 29.08 -10.66
CA ASN A 247 7.02 27.70 -10.18
C ASN A 247 6.67 26.77 -11.33
N VAL A 248 7.31 25.61 -11.33
CA VAL A 248 7.09 24.56 -12.33
C VAL A 248 6.93 23.23 -11.64
N GLN A 249 5.93 22.47 -12.07
CA GLN A 249 5.73 21.09 -11.63
C GLN A 249 5.93 20.14 -12.80
N ILE A 250 6.77 19.14 -12.61
CA ILE A 250 7.03 18.08 -13.59
C ILE A 250 6.45 16.79 -13.04
N ILE A 251 5.57 16.17 -13.81
CA ILE A 251 4.88 14.94 -13.43
C ILE A 251 5.76 13.77 -13.88
N LEU A 252 6.48 13.17 -12.93
CA LEU A 252 7.39 12.03 -13.16
C LEU A 252 6.84 10.71 -12.62
N GLY A 253 5.67 10.74 -11.98
CA GLY A 253 5.16 9.57 -11.27
C GLY A 253 6.07 9.22 -10.09
N PRO A 254 6.18 7.94 -9.71
CA PRO A 254 6.93 7.49 -8.53
C PRO A 254 8.41 7.91 -8.48
N LEU A 255 8.98 8.32 -9.63
CA LEU A 255 10.37 8.78 -9.74
C LEU A 255 10.59 10.19 -9.19
N ALA A 256 9.54 10.97 -8.93
CA ALA A 256 9.66 12.38 -8.56
C ALA A 256 10.54 12.61 -7.31
N GLU A 257 10.38 11.78 -6.28
CA GLU A 257 11.13 11.91 -5.02
C GLU A 257 12.60 11.47 -5.20
N ILE A 258 12.85 10.42 -5.98
CA ILE A 258 14.19 9.92 -6.28
C ILE A 258 14.97 11.00 -7.06
N ILE A 259 14.38 11.54 -8.13
CA ILE A 259 15.03 12.56 -8.95
C ILE A 259 15.25 13.85 -8.14
N ALA A 260 14.33 14.25 -7.28
CA ALA A 260 14.53 15.40 -6.38
C ALA A 260 15.70 15.18 -5.41
N GLY A 261 15.83 13.98 -4.85
CA GLY A 261 16.93 13.61 -3.96
C GLY A 261 18.27 13.63 -4.69
N GLU A 262 18.35 12.99 -5.86
CA GLU A 262 19.54 12.99 -6.70
C GLU A 262 19.93 14.40 -7.11
N MET A 263 18.99 15.24 -7.57
CA MET A 263 19.27 16.64 -7.94
C MET A 263 19.86 17.45 -6.80
N LYS A 264 19.42 17.22 -5.55
CA LYS A 264 19.97 17.90 -4.36
C LYS A 264 21.40 17.44 -4.01
N ASN A 265 21.75 16.22 -4.40
CA ASN A 265 23.06 15.64 -4.13
C ASN A 265 24.10 15.96 -5.21
N ILE A 266 23.69 16.54 -6.36
CA ILE A 266 24.63 16.97 -7.40
C ILE A 266 25.34 18.26 -6.91
N PRO A 267 26.68 18.28 -6.85
CA PRO A 267 27.43 19.49 -6.51
C PRO A 267 27.20 20.63 -7.51
N ALA A 268 27.18 21.87 -7.02
CA ALA A 268 26.88 23.06 -7.84
C ALA A 268 27.96 23.36 -8.90
N ASP A 269 29.17 22.82 -8.73
CA ASP A 269 30.34 22.94 -9.62
C ASP A 269 30.40 21.84 -10.70
N VAL A 270 29.44 20.92 -10.75
CA VAL A 270 29.36 19.91 -11.81
C VAL A 270 29.11 20.57 -13.16
N ASP A 271 30.02 20.30 -14.10
CA ASP A 271 29.88 20.73 -15.49
C ASP A 271 28.80 19.90 -16.21
N LEU A 272 27.63 20.51 -16.40
CA LEU A 272 26.50 19.90 -17.09
C LEU A 272 26.62 20.00 -18.62
N THR A 273 27.65 20.65 -19.17
CA THR A 273 27.79 20.80 -20.64
C THR A 273 28.01 19.46 -21.34
N THR A 274 28.65 18.51 -20.68
CA THR A 274 28.96 17.16 -21.20
C THR A 274 27.77 16.19 -21.16
N VAL A 275 26.72 16.51 -20.39
CA VAL A 275 25.54 15.65 -20.23
C VAL A 275 24.72 15.66 -21.52
N GLN A 276 24.56 14.51 -22.18
CA GLN A 276 23.75 14.39 -23.40
C GLN A 276 22.26 14.46 -23.05
N LEU A 277 21.50 15.24 -23.82
CA LEU A 277 20.05 15.29 -23.73
C LEU A 277 19.48 14.48 -24.90
N PRO A 278 18.39 13.73 -24.69
CA PRO A 278 17.68 13.09 -25.80
C PRO A 278 17.20 14.15 -26.79
N SER A 279 17.22 13.79 -28.08
CA SER A 279 16.94 14.65 -29.24
C SER A 279 15.46 14.70 -29.58
#